data_AF-A0ABD5T7Q4-F1
#
_entry.id   AF-A0ABD5T7Q4-F1
#
_cell.length_a   1.000
_cell.length_b   1.000
_cell.length_c   1.000
_cell.angle_alpha   90.00
_cell.angle_beta   90.00
_cell.angle_gamma   90.00
#
_symmetry.space_group_name_H-M   'P 1'
#
loop_
_entity.id
_entity.type
_entity.pdbx_description
1 polymer ?
#
loop_
_entity_poly.entity_id
_entity_poly.type
_entity_poly.pdbx_seq_one_letter_code
_entity_poly.pdbx_strand_id
1 'polypeptide(L)'
;MTVLDSLPSRPLRSAELEALRDADSVTEAAPLGVDDDDIRALAVQTDETIHGLGYDPDSGWTVVDSREADDPEDLAAVRDSLKSWEAKRAAVDADE
;
A
#
# COMPACT_ATOMS: atom_id res chain seq x y z
N MET A 1 8.34 -14.94 2.88
CA MET A 1 8.77 -13.97 1.86
C MET A 1 7.68 -12.93 1.80
N THR A 2 7.93 -11.72 2.27
CA THR A 2 6.91 -10.67 2.38
C THR A 2 6.67 -10.03 1.02
N VAL A 3 5.43 -9.61 0.74
CA VAL A 3 5.04 -8.90 -0.50
C VAL A 3 5.98 -7.74 -0.81
N LEU A 4 6.49 -7.05 0.22
CA LEU A 4 7.49 -5.99 0.15
C LEU A 4 8.76 -6.35 -0.64
N ASP A 5 9.25 -7.59 -0.53
CA ASP A 5 10.48 -8.02 -1.19
C ASP A 5 10.30 -8.17 -2.71
N SER A 6 9.05 -8.37 -3.14
CA SER A 6 8.67 -8.44 -4.56
C SER A 6 8.35 -7.07 -5.16
N LEU A 7 8.25 -6.02 -4.33
CA LEU A 7 7.93 -4.69 -4.81
C LEU A 7 9.20 -3.97 -5.29
N PRO A 8 9.12 -3.25 -6.43
CA PRO A 8 10.25 -2.49 -6.92
C PRO A 8 10.52 -1.29 -5.99
N SER A 9 11.76 -0.80 -5.96
CA SER A 9 12.13 0.42 -5.20
C SER A 9 11.55 1.72 -5.78
N ARG A 10 10.47 1.64 -6.57
CA ARG A 10 9.77 2.72 -7.25
C ARG A 10 8.25 2.56 -7.01
N PRO A 11 7.45 3.63 -7.15
CA PRO A 11 5.99 3.50 -7.07
C PRO A 11 5.47 2.51 -8.11
N LEU A 12 4.42 1.78 -7.74
CA LEU A 12 3.80 0.78 -8.60
C LEU A 12 2.91 1.48 -9.61
N ARG A 13 2.74 0.90 -10.79
CA ARG A 13 1.74 1.38 -11.75
C ARG A 13 0.44 0.62 -11.60
N SER A 14 -0.63 1.20 -12.09
CA SER A 14 -1.94 0.54 -12.24
C SER A 14 -1.83 -0.87 -12.82
N ALA A 15 -1.04 -1.05 -13.88
CA ALA A 15 -0.78 -2.35 -14.50
C ALA A 15 0.03 -3.32 -13.61
N GLU A 16 0.99 -2.82 -12.81
CA GLU A 16 1.77 -3.66 -11.89
C GLU A 16 0.92 -4.08 -10.68
N LEU A 17 -0.01 -3.22 -10.24
CA LEU A 17 -0.97 -3.58 -9.22
C LEU A 17 -1.93 -4.68 -9.68
N GLU A 18 -2.40 -4.62 -10.93
CA GLU A 18 -3.19 -5.72 -11.51
C GLU A 18 -2.39 -7.03 -11.53
N ALA A 19 -1.12 -6.99 -11.92
CA ALA A 19 -0.26 -8.17 -11.87
C ALA A 19 -0.05 -8.68 -10.42
N LEU A 20 0.01 -7.78 -9.44
CA LEU A 20 0.11 -8.13 -8.03
C LEU A 20 -1.19 -8.80 -7.51
N ARG A 21 -2.36 -8.33 -7.97
CA ARG A 21 -3.66 -8.97 -7.67
C ARG A 21 -3.78 -10.37 -8.27
N ASP A 22 -3.14 -10.60 -9.41
CA ASP A 22 -3.12 -11.91 -10.07
C ASP A 22 -2.11 -12.89 -9.43
N ALA A 23 -1.25 -12.40 -8.52
CA ALA A 23 -0.30 -13.24 -7.82
C ALA A 23 -1.01 -14.16 -6.82
N ASP A 24 -0.65 -15.45 -6.84
CA ASP A 24 -1.28 -16.50 -6.01
C ASP A 24 -1.20 -16.23 -4.48
N SER A 25 -0.28 -15.36 -4.04
CA SER A 25 -0.12 -14.98 -2.63
C SER A 25 -0.96 -13.77 -2.20
N VAL A 26 -1.71 -13.16 -3.11
CA VAL A 26 -2.51 -11.96 -2.87
C VAL A 26 -3.99 -12.30 -3.07
N THR A 27 -4.76 -12.16 -1.99
CA THR A 27 -6.22 -12.34 -2.03
C THR A 27 -6.87 -11.12 -2.68
N GLU A 28 -6.46 -9.93 -2.26
CA GLU A 28 -6.96 -8.67 -2.79
C GLU A 28 -5.86 -7.61 -2.71
N ALA A 29 -5.81 -6.69 -3.66
CA ALA A 29 -5.04 -5.46 -3.50
C ALA A 29 -5.91 -4.28 -3.89
N ALA A 30 -5.71 -3.11 -3.30
CA ALA A 30 -6.45 -1.89 -3.63
C ALA A 30 -5.49 -0.71 -3.66
N PRO A 31 -5.48 0.10 -4.75
CA PRO A 31 -4.71 1.33 -4.76
C PRO A 31 -5.42 2.35 -3.88
N LEU A 32 -4.68 3.01 -3.00
CA LEU A 32 -5.21 3.99 -2.05
C LEU A 32 -4.70 5.40 -2.31
N GLY A 33 -3.46 5.53 -2.80
CA GLY A 33 -2.86 6.77 -3.24
C GLY A 33 -2.33 6.62 -4.65
N VAL A 34 -2.96 7.29 -5.62
CA VAL A 34 -2.54 7.33 -7.02
C VAL A 34 -2.22 8.78 -7.38
N ASP A 35 -0.98 9.03 -7.78
CA ASP A 35 -0.49 10.32 -8.25
C ASP A 35 0.02 10.14 -9.68
N ASP A 36 -0.68 10.69 -10.68
CA ASP A 36 -0.29 10.60 -12.11
C ASP A 36 0.04 9.16 -12.60
N ASP A 37 -0.79 8.17 -12.23
CA ASP A 37 -0.60 6.72 -12.49
C ASP A 37 0.43 6.00 -11.60
N ASP A 38 1.18 6.74 -10.77
CA ASP A 38 2.07 6.21 -9.75
C ASP A 38 1.32 5.94 -8.44
N ILE A 39 1.18 4.66 -8.11
CA ILE A 39 0.62 4.18 -6.85
C ILE A 39 1.69 4.31 -5.77
N ARG A 40 1.48 5.24 -4.86
CA ARG A 40 2.34 5.48 -3.69
C ARG A 40 1.78 4.89 -2.39
N ALA A 41 0.51 4.50 -2.39
CA ALA A 41 -0.08 3.75 -1.30
C ALA A 41 -1.03 2.69 -1.82
N LEU A 42 -0.94 1.49 -1.27
CA LEU A 42 -1.87 0.39 -1.57
C LEU A 42 -2.15 -0.43 -0.31
N ALA A 43 -3.35 -0.97 -0.21
CA ALA A 43 -3.67 -2.04 0.72
C ALA A 43 -3.55 -3.37 -0.03
N VAL A 44 -2.86 -4.34 0.56
CA VAL A 44 -2.76 -5.71 0.03
C VAL A 44 -3.24 -6.66 1.09
N GLN A 45 -4.31 -7.40 0.81
CA GLN A 45 -4.72 -8.54 1.59
C GLN A 45 -4.00 -9.80 1.09
N THR A 46 -3.22 -10.40 1.98
CA THR A 46 -2.59 -11.69 1.78
C THR A 46 -3.15 -12.65 2.80
N ASP A 47 -3.74 -13.76 2.35
CA ASP A 47 -4.35 -14.74 3.23
C ASP A 47 -5.43 -14.06 4.10
N GLU A 48 -5.34 -14.16 5.44
CA GLU A 48 -6.23 -13.53 6.40
C GLU A 48 -5.67 -12.20 6.96
N THR A 49 -4.71 -11.54 6.30
CA THR A 49 -4.10 -10.30 6.78
C THR A 49 -4.06 -9.21 5.71
N ILE A 50 -4.55 -8.03 6.04
CA ILE A 50 -4.46 -6.79 5.26
C ILE A 50 -3.19 -6.03 5.67
N HIS A 51 -2.35 -5.75 4.69
CA HIS A 51 -1.16 -4.93 4.83
C HIS A 51 -1.34 -3.60 4.10
N GLY A 52 -1.31 -2.50 4.84
CA GLY A 52 -1.23 -1.15 4.29
C GLY A 52 0.20 -0.80 3.96
N LEU A 53 0.52 -0.65 2.68
CA LEU A 53 1.85 -0.34 2.18
C LEU A 53 1.90 1.12 1.69
N GLY A 54 2.87 1.86 2.20
CA GLY A 54 3.20 3.22 1.76
C GLY A 54 4.57 3.23 1.09
N TYR A 55 4.69 3.93 -0.03
CA TYR A 55 5.95 4.14 -0.73
C TYR A 55 6.59 5.45 -0.31
N ASP A 56 7.83 5.34 0.16
CA ASP A 56 8.71 6.42 0.52
C ASP A 56 9.83 6.51 -0.55
N PRO A 57 10.12 7.67 -1.17
CA PRO A 57 11.19 7.80 -2.14
C PRO A 57 12.59 7.70 -1.50
N ASP A 58 12.73 7.93 -0.19
CA ASP A 58 14.00 7.78 0.54
C ASP A 58 14.18 6.36 1.08
N SER A 59 13.10 5.78 1.62
CA SER A 59 13.14 4.48 2.33
C SER A 59 12.60 3.30 1.51
N GLY A 60 11.82 3.55 0.46
CA GLY A 60 11.12 2.56 -0.35
C GLY A 60 9.75 2.17 0.22
N TRP A 61 9.28 0.97 -0.13
CA TRP A 61 8.02 0.44 0.39
C TRP A 61 8.13 0.08 1.87
N THR A 62 7.24 0.65 2.68
CA THR A 62 7.11 0.36 4.10
C THR A 62 5.70 -0.11 4.44
N VAL A 63 5.59 -1.00 5.43
CA VAL A 63 4.30 -1.34 6.03
C VAL A 63 3.94 -0.21 7.00
N VAL A 64 2.84 0.47 6.70
CA VAL A 64 2.26 1.52 7.54
C VAL A 64 1.33 0.91 8.58
N ASP A 65 0.53 -0.08 8.18
CA ASP A 65 -0.44 -0.76 9.04
C ASP A 65 -0.59 -2.21 8.61
N SER A 66 -0.94 -3.10 9.55
CA SER A 66 -1.20 -4.51 9.25
C SER A 66 -2.25 -5.06 10.21
N ARG A 67 -3.30 -5.67 9.68
CA ARG A 67 -4.49 -6.11 10.44
C ARG A 67 -5.04 -7.40 9.89
N GLU A 68 -5.73 -8.17 10.72
CA GLU A 68 -6.49 -9.33 10.25
C GLU A 68 -7.62 -8.87 9.32
N ALA A 69 -7.82 -9.61 8.24
CA ALA A 69 -8.82 -9.35 7.20
C ALA A 69 -10.14 -10.05 7.53
N ASP A 70 -10.61 -9.93 8.77
CA ASP A 70 -11.82 -10.61 9.25
C ASP A 70 -13.08 -9.85 8.81
N ASP A 71 -13.02 -8.51 8.86
CA ASP A 71 -14.13 -7.63 8.54
C ASP A 71 -13.82 -6.63 7.41
N PRO A 72 -14.83 -6.21 6.63
CA PRO A 72 -14.68 -5.11 5.66
C PRO A 72 -14.32 -3.77 6.32
N GLU A 73 -14.56 -3.64 7.63
CA GLU A 73 -14.18 -2.47 8.42
C GLU A 73 -12.66 -2.37 8.60
N ASP A 74 -11.94 -3.49 8.66
CA ASP A 74 -10.48 -3.51 8.77
C ASP A 74 -9.81 -2.95 7.52
N LEU A 75 -10.33 -3.28 6.33
CA LEU A 75 -9.86 -2.67 5.08
C LEU A 75 -10.02 -1.14 5.11
N ALA A 76 -11.16 -0.67 5.60
CA ALA A 76 -11.42 0.76 5.74
C ALA A 76 -10.46 1.42 6.76
N ALA A 77 -10.14 0.73 7.86
CA ALA A 77 -9.20 1.21 8.87
C ALA A 77 -7.76 1.27 8.35
N VAL A 78 -7.27 0.22 7.66
CA VAL A 78 -5.95 0.22 7.01
C VAL A 78 -5.85 1.36 5.99
N ARG A 79 -6.92 1.58 5.23
CA ARG A 79 -7.00 2.70 4.28
C ARG A 79 -6.91 4.05 4.98
N ASP A 80 -7.60 4.23 6.10
CA ASP A 80 -7.58 5.49 6.86
C ASP A 80 -6.19 5.77 7.45
N SER A 81 -5.53 4.74 8.00
CA SER A 81 -4.14 4.80 8.46
C SER A 81 -3.19 5.22 7.33
N LEU A 82 -3.32 4.62 6.15
CA LEU A 82 -2.49 4.96 4.98
C LEU A 82 -2.72 6.39 4.50
N LYS A 83 -3.97 6.82 4.40
CA LYS A 83 -4.32 8.18 3.97
C LYS A 83 -3.79 9.23 4.95
N SER A 84 -3.87 8.94 6.25
CA SER A 84 -3.30 9.77 7.30
C SER A 84 -1.77 9.82 7.23
N TRP A 85 -1.13 8.69 6.93
CA TRP A 85 0.31 8.62 6.71
C TRP A 85 0.75 9.44 5.49
N GLU A 86 0.08 9.28 4.34
CA GLU A 86 0.37 10.07 3.13
C GLU A 86 0.19 11.56 3.36
N ALA A 87 -0.90 11.98 4.03
CA ALA A 87 -1.14 13.38 4.35
C ALA A 87 -0.04 13.96 5.25
N LYS A 88 0.43 13.17 6.22
CA LYS A 88 1.54 13.55 7.09
C LYS A 88 2.86 13.62 6.32
N ARG A 89 3.08 12.72 5.37
CA ARG A 89 4.25 12.73 4.46
C ARG A 89 4.25 13.96 3.57
N ALA A 90 3.14 14.24 2.90
CA ALA A 90 2.99 15.38 2.01
C ALA A 90 3.20 16.72 2.73
N ALA A 91 2.81 16.81 4.00
CA ALA A 91 3.08 17.98 4.83
C ALA A 91 4.56 18.14 5.20
N VAL A 92 5.33 17.04 5.27
CA VAL A 92 6.79 17.08 5.50
C VAL A 92 7.52 17.46 4.22
N ASP A 93 7.12 16.90 3.07
CA ASP A 93 7.69 17.22 1.75
C ASP A 93 7.48 18.70 1.34
N ALA A 94 6.41 19.33 1.83
CA ALA A 94 6.07 20.72 1.51
C ALA A 94 6.82 21.78 2.35
N ASP A 95 7.54 21.37 3.40
CA ASP A 95 8.25 22.27 4.33
C ASP A 95 9.78 22.36 4.05
N GLU A 96 10.31 21.59 3.09
CA GLU A 96 11.74 21.64 2.66
C GLU A 96 12.03 22.61 1.50
#